data_AF-X0TCE3-F1
#
_entry.id   AF-X0TCE3-F1
#
_cell.length_a   1.000
_cell.length_b   1.000
_cell.length_c   1.000
_cell.angle_alpha   90.00
_cell.angle_beta   90.00
_cell.angle_gamma   90.00
#
_symmetry.space_group_name_H-M   'P 1'
#
loop_
_entity.id
_entity.type
_entity.pdbx_description
1 polymer ?
#
loop_
_entity_poly.entity_id
_entity_poly.type
_entity_poly.pdbx_seq_one_letter_code
_entity_poly.pdbx_strand_id
1 'polypeptide(L)'
;QMCYAAICYVSNYAEGIVKRGFQAGLRFEGMTSAGEDTAVAATVEALPAVIREAVVRLNTSPGRDCPCSRSMARYHRRGDIGDDWRKWIEPGGGA
;
A
#
# COMPACT_ATOMS: atom_id res chain seq x y z
N GLN A 1 3.07 12.85 -9.02
CA GLN A 1 4.09 11.88 -9.47
C GLN A 1 4.68 11.22 -8.23
N MET A 2 4.80 9.88 -8.19
CA MET A 2 5.23 9.14 -6.99
C MET A 2 5.63 7.71 -7.39
N CYS A 3 6.80 7.21 -6.97
CA CYS A 3 7.06 5.75 -6.97
C CYS A 3 6.29 5.20 -5.74
N TYR A 4 5.29 4.33 -5.93
CA TYR A 4 4.41 3.81 -4.88
C TYR A 4 4.52 2.28 -4.81
N ALA A 5 4.61 1.74 -3.60
CA ALA A 5 4.61 0.30 -3.34
C ALA A 5 3.78 0.01 -2.09
N ALA A 6 2.97 -1.05 -2.16
CA ALA A 6 2.21 -1.54 -1.01
C ALA A 6 2.95 -2.71 -0.36
N ILE A 7 2.96 -2.73 0.98
CA ILE A 7 3.35 -3.90 1.76
C ILE A 7 2.06 -4.49 2.32
N CYS A 8 1.78 -5.73 1.97
CA CYS A 8 0.58 -6.43 2.38
C CYS A 8 0.98 -7.69 3.14
N TYR A 9 0.11 -8.13 4.05
CA TYR A 9 0.22 -9.41 4.72
C TYR A 9 -1.09 -10.18 4.55
N VAL A 10 -1.01 -11.50 4.69
CA VAL A 10 -2.18 -12.36 4.61
C VAL A 10 -2.90 -12.33 5.96
N SER A 11 -4.14 -11.86 5.98
CA SER A 11 -4.99 -11.82 7.17
C SER A 11 -5.83 -13.08 7.33
N ASN A 12 -6.40 -13.57 6.22
CA ASN A 12 -7.32 -14.70 6.18
C ASN A 12 -7.53 -15.15 4.72
N TYR A 13 -8.19 -16.30 4.54
CA TYR A 13 -8.71 -16.70 3.24
C TYR A 13 -9.91 -15.84 2.84
N ALA A 14 -10.06 -15.58 1.54
CA ALA A 14 -11.25 -14.96 1.01
C ALA A 14 -12.50 -15.84 1.26
N GLU A 15 -13.66 -15.20 1.31
CA GLU A 15 -14.95 -15.86 1.53
C GLU A 15 -15.19 -16.97 0.48
N GLY A 16 -15.76 -18.10 0.94
CA GLY A 16 -16.10 -19.24 0.08
C GLY A 16 -14.93 -20.20 -0.22
N ILE A 17 -13.68 -19.86 0.12
CA ILE A 17 -12.53 -20.77 -0.05
C ILE A 17 -12.49 -21.84 1.05
N VAL A 18 -12.69 -21.42 2.30
CA VAL A 18 -12.76 -22.31 3.45
C VAL A 18 -14.09 -22.09 4.16
N LYS A 19 -14.86 -23.15 4.36
CA LYS A 19 -16.13 -23.06 5.12
C LYS A 19 -15.81 -22.76 6.58
N ARG A 20 -16.24 -21.59 7.05
CA ARG A 20 -16.08 -21.10 8.43
C ARG A 20 -17.41 -20.48 8.88
N GLY A 21 -17.75 -20.65 10.15
CA GLY A 21 -18.94 -20.05 10.73
C GLY A 21 -18.66 -18.61 11.17
N PHE A 22 -19.67 -17.75 11.07
CA PHE A 22 -19.59 -16.40 11.63
C PHE A 22 -19.52 -16.45 13.16
N GLN A 23 -18.59 -15.70 13.74
CA GLN A 23 -18.38 -15.60 15.18
C GLN A 23 -18.19 -14.13 15.59
N ALA A 24 -19.28 -13.51 16.06
CA ALA A 24 -19.27 -12.11 16.47
C ALA A 24 -18.26 -11.86 17.61
N GLY A 25 -17.51 -10.75 17.50
CA GLY A 25 -16.55 -10.32 18.51
C GLY A 25 -15.17 -10.99 18.43
N LEU A 26 -14.97 -11.92 17.49
CA LEU A 26 -13.66 -12.50 17.20
C LEU A 26 -12.96 -11.76 16.07
N ARG A 27 -11.64 -11.90 15.98
CA ARG A 27 -10.84 -11.33 14.88
C ARG A 27 -11.34 -11.88 13.55
N PHE A 28 -11.57 -10.97 12.60
CA PHE A 28 -12.18 -11.29 11.31
C PHE A 28 -13.47 -12.12 11.45
N GLU A 29 -14.25 -11.90 12.52
CA GLU A 29 -15.55 -12.53 12.72
C GLU A 29 -15.49 -14.07 12.71
N GLY A 30 -14.38 -14.65 13.16
CA GLY A 30 -14.16 -16.11 13.15
C GLY A 30 -13.66 -16.66 11.82
N MET A 31 -13.23 -15.80 10.89
CA MET A 31 -12.64 -16.20 9.61
C MET A 31 -11.19 -16.67 9.74
N THR A 32 -10.66 -16.87 10.94
CA THR A 32 -9.33 -17.44 11.21
C THR A 32 -9.41 -18.56 12.26
N SER A 33 -8.50 -19.53 12.15
CA SER A 33 -8.24 -20.55 13.16
C SER A 33 -7.13 -20.10 14.13
N ALA A 34 -7.01 -20.75 15.29
CA ALA A 34 -6.04 -20.36 16.33
C ALA A 34 -4.58 -20.30 15.82
N GLY A 35 -4.20 -21.20 14.90
CA GLY A 35 -2.87 -21.17 14.27
C GLY A 35 -2.70 -19.99 13.30
N GLU A 36 -3.75 -19.66 12.54
CA GLU A 36 -3.75 -18.52 11.62
C GLU A 36 -3.69 -17.19 12.37
N ASP A 37 -4.43 -17.04 13.48
CA ASP A 37 -4.38 -15.84 14.32
C ASP A 37 -2.98 -15.59 14.89
N THR A 38 -2.30 -16.65 15.32
CA THR A 38 -0.92 -16.57 15.82
C THR A 38 0.04 -16.15 14.71
N ALA A 39 -0.11 -16.71 13.51
CA ALA A 39 0.71 -16.33 12.35
C ALA A 39 0.45 -14.88 11.90
N VAL A 40 -0.80 -14.43 11.94
CA VAL A 40 -1.18 -13.04 11.66
C VAL A 40 -0.52 -12.10 12.66
N ALA A 41 -0.63 -12.39 13.96
CA ALA A 41 -0.01 -11.56 15.00
C ALA A 41 1.51 -11.46 14.80
N ALA A 42 2.19 -12.59 14.60
CA ALA A 42 3.62 -12.61 14.34
C ALA A 42 4.01 -11.84 13.07
N THR A 43 3.18 -11.89 12.02
CA THR A 43 3.43 -11.14 10.79
C THR A 43 3.30 -9.64 11.02
N VAL A 44 2.26 -9.21 11.75
CA VAL A 44 2.05 -7.80 12.11
C VAL A 44 3.21 -7.27 12.97
N GLU A 45 3.70 -8.06 13.92
CA GLU A 45 4.88 -7.72 14.73
C GLU A 45 6.16 -7.58 13.89
N ALA A 46 6.29 -8.35 12.81
CA ALA A 46 7.45 -8.29 11.90
C ALA A 46 7.38 -7.13 10.89
N LEU A 47 6.20 -6.60 10.56
CA LEU A 47 6.01 -5.56 9.55
C LEU A 47 6.90 -4.31 9.76
N PRO A 48 7.04 -3.74 10.97
CA PRO A 48 7.90 -2.58 11.18
C PRO A 48 9.35 -2.83 10.75
N ALA A 49 9.89 -4.02 11.02
CA ALA A 49 11.25 -4.39 10.63
C ALA A 49 11.39 -4.49 9.11
N VAL A 50 10.41 -5.10 8.44
CA VAL A 50 10.35 -5.19 6.96
C VAL A 50 10.28 -3.80 6.34
N ILE A 51 9.40 -2.93 6.84
CA ILE A 51 9.25 -1.54 6.36
C ILE A 51 10.56 -0.78 6.52
N ARG A 52 11.19 -0.85 7.71
CA ARG A 52 12.46 -0.19 7.98
C ARG A 52 13.55 -0.64 7.00
N GLU A 53 13.70 -1.94 6.82
CA GLU A 53 14.72 -2.50 5.92
C GLU A 53 14.46 -2.11 4.45
N ALA A 54 13.19 -2.13 4.02
CA ALA A 54 12.81 -1.67 2.68
C ALA A 54 13.21 -0.20 2.47
N VAL A 55 12.94 0.68 3.43
CA VAL A 55 13.31 2.11 3.36
C VAL A 55 14.84 2.28 3.31
N VAL A 56 15.60 1.56 4.14
CA VAL A 56 17.07 1.62 4.15
C VAL A 56 17.62 1.24 2.78
N ARG A 57 17.16 0.12 2.20
CA ARG A 57 17.59 -0.34 0.88
C ARG A 57 17.18 0.61 -0.25
N LEU A 58 15.98 1.15 -0.19
CA LEU A 58 15.51 2.13 -1.18
C LEU A 58 16.34 3.41 -1.14
N ASN A 59 16.83 3.81 0.03
CA ASN A 59 17.65 5.01 0.17
C ASN A 59 19.09 4.81 -0.30
N THR A 60 19.64 3.61 -0.14
CA THR A 60 21.01 3.28 -0.56
C THR A 60 21.10 2.70 -1.96
N SER A 61 19.97 2.44 -2.63
CA SER A 61 19.95 1.93 -4.00
C SER A 61 20.50 2.97 -4.99
N PRO A 62 21.59 2.65 -5.72
CA PRO A 62 22.12 3.54 -6.74
C PRO A 62 21.15 3.64 -7.93
N GLY A 63 21.16 4.78 -8.62
CA GLY A 63 20.46 4.93 -9.90
C GLY A 63 18.93 4.87 -9.80
N ARG A 64 18.30 5.77 -9.03
CA ARG A 64 16.84 5.95 -9.08
C ARG A 64 16.42 6.65 -10.38
N ASP A 65 16.46 5.92 -11.48
CA ASP A 65 16.00 6.33 -12.82
C ASP A 65 14.55 5.88 -13.12
N CYS A 66 13.82 5.49 -12.06
CA CYS A 66 12.38 5.22 -12.00
C CYS A 66 11.58 6.18 -12.93
N PRO A 67 10.81 5.67 -13.92
CA PRO A 67 10.01 6.50 -14.82
C PRO A 67 8.84 7.20 -14.11
N CYS A 68 8.57 6.87 -12.83
CA CYS A 68 7.49 7.51 -12.07
C CYS A 68 7.71 9.01 -11.84
N SER A 69 8.95 9.50 -11.95
CA SER A 69 9.30 10.92 -12.01
C SER A 69 8.77 11.63 -13.27
N ARG A 70 8.21 10.89 -14.21
CA ARG A 70 7.67 11.41 -15.49
C ARG A 70 6.30 10.82 -15.81
N SER A 71 5.66 10.11 -14.88
CA SER A 71 4.39 9.42 -15.12
C SER A 71 3.25 10.35 -15.54
N MET A 72 3.33 11.62 -15.14
CA MET A 72 2.33 12.66 -15.46
C MET A 72 2.80 13.63 -16.56
N ALA A 73 3.88 13.30 -17.28
CA ALA A 73 4.49 14.21 -18.27
C ALA A 73 3.52 14.64 -19.39
N ARG A 74 2.53 13.81 -19.73
CA ARG A 74 1.46 14.19 -20.68
C ARG A 74 0.69 15.42 -20.22
N TYR A 75 0.26 15.43 -18.96
CA TYR A 75 -0.56 16.51 -18.38
C TYR A 75 0.25 17.79 -18.20
N HIS A 76 1.53 17.65 -17.81
CA HIS A 76 2.47 18.76 -17.72
C HIS A 76 2.68 19.44 -19.07
N ARG A 77 2.94 18.66 -20.14
CA ARG A 77 3.10 19.20 -21.51
C ARG A 77 1.84 19.85 -22.07
N ARG A 78 0.65 19.38 -21.65
CA ARG A 78 -0.63 19.97 -22.07
C ARG A 78 -0.96 21.26 -21.30
N GLY A 79 -0.33 21.49 -20.16
CA GLY A 79 -0.56 22.65 -19.31
C GLY A 79 -1.58 22.42 -18.19
N ASP A 80 -2.10 21.19 -18.02
CA ASP A 80 -3.13 20.92 -17.00
C ASP A 80 -2.58 20.99 -15.57
N ILE A 81 -1.29 20.68 -15.39
CA ILE A 81 -0.62 20.62 -14.09
C ILE A 81 0.77 21.25 -14.17
N GLY A 82 1.12 22.05 -13.16
CA GLY A 82 2.46 22.63 -13.02
C GLY A 82 3.41 21.77 -12.18
N ASP A 83 4.55 22.33 -11.77
CA ASP A 83 5.52 21.61 -10.94
C ASP A 83 5.09 21.47 -9.47
N ASP A 84 4.21 22.37 -8.99
CA ASP A 84 3.69 22.33 -7.62
C ASP A 84 2.45 21.42 -7.53
N TRP A 85 2.67 20.18 -7.08
CA TRP A 85 1.61 19.18 -6.95
C TRP A 85 0.45 19.61 -6.05
N ARG A 86 0.68 20.53 -5.10
CA ARG A 86 -0.37 21.04 -4.19
C ARG A 86 -1.45 21.82 -4.93
N LYS A 87 -1.13 22.33 -6.12
CA LYS A 87 -2.05 23.08 -7.00
C LYS A 87 -2.74 22.19 -8.03
N TRP A 88 -2.41 20.90 -8.09
CA TRP A 88 -3.01 20.00 -9.09
C TRP A 88 -4.48 19.69 -8.80
N ILE A 89 -4.92 19.89 -7.55
CA ILE A 89 -6.28 19.61 -7.11
C ILE A 89 -6.82 20.87 -6.44
N GLU A 90 -7.38 21.78 -7.23
CA GLU A 90 -8.14 22.91 -6.70
C GLU A 90 -9.63 22.52 -6.62
N PRO A 91 -10.30 22.76 -5.48
CA PRO A 91 -11.73 22.54 -5.35
C PRO A 91 -12.45 23.57 -6.23
N GLY A 92 -12.86 23.13 -7.43
CA GLY A 92 -13.54 23.98 -8.41
C GLY A 92 -13.33 23.58 -9.86
N GLY A 93 -12.29 22.79 -10.18
CA GLY A 93 -11.94 22.48 -11.57
C GLY A 93 -11.44 23.75 -12.27
N GLY A 94 -10.14 23.83 -12.50
CA GLY A 94 -9.55 24.95 -13.26
C GLY A 94 -10.18 25.08 -14.65
N ALA A 95 -10.34 26.34 -15.07
CA ALA A 95 -10.91 26.83 -16.31
C ALA A 95 -10.39 26.18 -17.60
#